data_AF-A0A7D5MXU9-F1
#
_entry.id   AF-A0A7D5MXU9-F1
#
_cell.length_a   1.000
_cell.length_b   1.000
_cell.length_c   1.000
_cell.angle_alpha   90.00
_cell.angle_beta   90.00
_cell.angle_gamma   90.00
#
_symmetry.space_group_name_H-M   'P 1'
#
loop_
_entity.id
_entity.type
_entity.pdbx_description
1 polymer ?
#
loop_
_entity_poly.entity_id
_entity_poly.type
_entity_poly.pdbx_seq_one_letter_code
_entity_poly.pdbx_strand_id
1 'polypeptide(L)' 'MPILAVAAERPRTRGVPPMARAQTVVVVDSTREVGARTEHETRLSIFSLALAADTLEPIIRAHWAIENSLF' A
#
# COMPACT_ATOMS: atom_id res chain seq x y z
N MET A 1 8.12 5.88 -11.15
CA MET A 1 7.94 4.42 -11.02
C MET A 1 6.45 4.09 -11.07
N PRO A 2 5.99 3.18 -11.94
CA PRO A 2 4.57 2.88 -12.05
C PRO A 2 4.16 1.89 -10.94
N ILE A 3 3.40 2.38 -9.96
CA ILE A 3 2.48 1.52 -9.22
C ILE A 3 1.35 1.24 -10.20
N LEU A 4 1.11 -0.03 -10.49
CA LEU A 4 0.13 -0.43 -11.50
C LEU A 4 -1.31 -0.31 -10.94
N ALA A 5 -1.47 -0.58 -9.65
CA ALA A 5 -2.74 -0.47 -8.96
C ALA A 5 -2.57 -0.34 -7.44
N VAL A 6 -3.46 0.42 -6.81
CA VAL A 6 -3.67 0.47 -5.37
C VAL A 6 -5.11 0.07 -5.11
N ALA A 7 -5.32 -1.07 -4.46
CA ALA A 7 -6.64 -1.51 -4.02
C ALA A 7 -6.76 -1.33 -2.51
N ALA A 8 -7.82 -0.64 -2.05
CA ALA A 8 -8.10 -0.42 -0.63
C ALA A 8 -9.41 -1.09 -0.23
N GLU A 9 -9.35 -2.03 0.71
CA GLU A 9 -10.53 -2.77 1.18
C GLU A 9 -10.67 -2.72 2.70
N ARG A 10 -11.91 -2.80 3.21
CA ARG A 10 -12.14 -2.92 4.65
C ARG A 10 -11.96 -4.38 5.10
N PRO A 11 -11.14 -4.66 6.13
CA PRO A 11 -10.98 -6.02 6.63
C PRO A 11 -12.26 -6.52 7.30
N ARG A 12 -12.63 -7.78 7.03
CA ARG A 12 -13.74 -8.45 7.72
C ARG A 12 -13.31 -8.83 9.14
N THR A 13 -13.70 -8.03 10.15
CA THR A 13 -13.36 -8.29 11.56
C THR A 13 -14.61 -8.36 12.44
N ARG A 14 -15.11 -9.57 12.70
CA ARG A 14 -16.18 -9.80 13.68
C ARG A 14 -15.53 -10.05 15.05
N GLY A 15 -15.91 -9.27 16.08
CA GLY A 15 -15.49 -9.50 17.47
C GLY A 15 -14.19 -8.84 17.95
N VAL A 16 -13.48 -8.07 17.10
CA VAL A 16 -12.21 -7.40 17.50
C VAL A 16 -12.50 -6.08 18.23
N PRO A 17 -11.85 -5.74 19.35
CA PRO A 17 -12.07 -4.46 20.04
C PRO A 17 -11.64 -3.25 19.17
N PRO A 18 -12.31 -2.09 19.28
CA PRO A 18 -12.17 -0.96 18.34
C PRO A 18 -10.74 -0.40 18.19
N MET A 19 -9.90 -0.47 19.24
CA MET A 19 -8.50 -0.03 19.19
C MET A 19 -7.56 -0.97 18.41
N ALA A 20 -7.99 -2.20 18.11
CA ALA A 20 -7.18 -3.21 17.40
C ALA A 20 -7.67 -3.49 15.97
N ARG A 21 -8.55 -2.65 15.42
CA ARG A 21 -9.14 -2.88 14.10
C ARG A 21 -8.30 -2.25 13.00
N ALA A 22 -7.74 -3.07 12.13
CA ALA A 22 -7.43 -2.61 10.78
C ALA A 22 -8.74 -2.18 10.13
N GLN A 23 -8.73 -1.01 9.51
CA GLN A 23 -9.87 -0.44 8.81
C GLN A 23 -9.67 -0.44 7.29
N THR A 24 -8.42 -0.47 6.85
CA THR A 24 -8.06 -0.61 5.44
C THR A 24 -6.90 -1.59 5.28
N VAL A 25 -7.03 -2.51 4.32
CA VAL A 25 -5.94 -3.27 3.72
C VAL A 25 -5.63 -2.66 2.38
N VAL A 26 -4.34 -2.45 2.10
CA VAL A 26 -3.87 -1.98 0.81
C VAL A 26 -2.98 -3.03 0.17
N VAL A 27 -3.29 -3.35 -1.08
CA VAL A 27 -2.45 -4.17 -1.96
C VAL A 27 -1.87 -3.26 -3.03
N VAL A 28 -0.55 -3.29 -3.17
CA VAL A 28 0.18 -2.56 -4.20
C VAL A 28 0.93 -3.56 -5.06
N ASP A 29 0.50 -3.68 -6.32
CA ASP A 29 1.24 -4.40 -7.34
C ASP A 29 2.07 -3.40 -8.14
N SER A 30 3.39 -3.60 -8.12
CA SER A 30 4.37 -2.74 -8.77
C SER A 30 5.19 -3.54 -9.77
N THR A 31 5.51 -2.89 -10.88
CA THR A 31 6.45 -3.40 -11.89
C THR A 31 7.48 -2.32 -12.14
N ARG A 32 8.77 -2.66 -12.06
CA ARG A 32 9.85 -1.71 -12.29
C ARG A 32 10.91 -2.29 -13.20
N GLU A 33 11.52 -1.42 -13.99
CA GLU A 33 12.71 -1.73 -14.76
C GLU A 33 13.95 -1.30 -13.96
N VAL A 34 14.85 -2.25 -13.70
CA VAL A 34 16.14 -2.02 -13.04
C VAL A 34 17.25 -2.49 -13.98
N GLY A 35 17.88 -1.54 -14.67
CA GLY A 35 18.85 -1.84 -15.73
C GLY A 35 18.19 -2.58 -16.89
N ALA A 36 18.58 -3.85 -17.10
CA ALA A 36 18.04 -4.72 -18.14
C ALA A 36 17.05 -5.77 -17.60
N ARG A 37 16.50 -5.58 -16.39
CA ARG A 37 15.60 -6.53 -15.75
C ARG A 37 14.28 -5.86 -15.36
N THR A 38 13.18 -6.54 -15.65
CA THR A 38 11.87 -6.25 -15.09
C THR A 38 11.71 -6.96 -13.75
N GLU A 39 11.38 -6.22 -12.70
CA GLU A 39 11.06 -6.73 -11.38
C GLU A 39 9.59 -6.47 -11.06
N HIS A 40 8.92 -7.48 -10.50
CA HIS A 40 7.55 -7.39 -10.02
C HIS A 40 7.55 -7.52 -8.49
N GLU A 41 6.86 -6.62 -7.80
CA GLU A 41 6.79 -6.60 -6.34
C GLU A 41 5.37 -6.29 -5.88
N THR A 42 4.81 -7.20 -5.08
CA THR A 42 3.53 -7.02 -4.38
C THR A 42 3.80 -6.64 -2.92
N ARG A 43 3.22 -5.53 -2.47
CA ARG A 43 3.30 -5.08 -1.07
C ARG A 43 1.92 -5.02 -0.42
N LEU A 44 1.89 -5.38 0.87
CA LEU A 44 0.69 -5.35 1.70
C LEU A 44 0.88 -4.34 2.84
N SER A 45 -0.11 -3.47 3.03
CA SER A 45 -0.13 -2.52 4.14
C SER A 45 -1.48 -2.55 4.84
N ILE A 46 -1.47 -2.40 6.16
CA ILE A 46 -2.69 -2.28 6.96
C ILE A 46 -2.72 -0.93 7.65
N PHE A 47 -3.88 -0.28 7.62
CA PHE A 47 -4.10 1.00 8.27
C PHE A 47 -5.23 0.85 9.28
N SER A 48 -5.05 1.45 10.46
CA SER A 48 -6.10 1.61 11.45
C SER A 48 -7.11 2.71 11.07
N LEU A 49 -6.83 3.48 10.02
CA LEU A 49 -7.72 4.50 9.46
C LEU A 49 -8.40 4.01 8.19
N ALA A 50 -9.67 4.37 8.01
CA ALA A 50 -10.42 4.13 6.78
C ALA A 50 -10.17 5.30 5.80
N LEU A 51 -9.21 5.12 4.88
CA LEU A 51 -8.87 6.11 3.86
C LEU A 51 -9.26 5.61 2.46
N ALA A 52 -9.59 6.54 1.56
CA ALA A 52 -9.85 6.26 0.15
C ALA A 52 -8.53 5.92 -0.59
N ALA A 53 -8.62 5.12 -1.66
CA ALA A 53 -7.47 4.71 -2.47
C ALA A 53 -6.67 5.92 -3.00
N ASP A 54 -7.37 6.93 -3.53
CA ASP A 54 -6.76 8.16 -4.07
C ASP A 54 -5.98 8.95 -3.00
N THR A 55 -6.35 8.81 -1.72
CA THR A 55 -5.61 9.42 -0.60
C THR A 55 -4.43 8.56 -0.17
N LEU A 56 -4.58 7.24 -0.24
CA LEU A 56 -3.53 6.28 0.16
C LEU A 56 -2.40 6.20 -0.87
N GLU A 57 -2.70 6.36 -2.15
CA GLU A 57 -1.70 6.29 -3.22
C GLU A 57 -0.49 7.22 -2.99
N PRO A 58 -0.66 8.55 -2.80
CA PRO A 58 0.47 9.44 -2.56
C PRO A 58 1.20 9.14 -1.24
N ILE A 59 0.48 8.68 -0.19
CA ILE A 59 1.08 8.33 1.10
C ILE A 59 2.01 7.11 0.95
N ILE A 60 1.55 6.07 0.26
CA ILE A 60 2.33 4.84 0.05
C ILE A 60 3.54 5.13 -0.84
N ARG A 61 3.38 5.95 -1.90
CA ARG A 61 4.50 6.39 -2.73
C ARG A 61 5.55 7.15 -1.92
N ALA A 62 5.12 8.08 -1.06
CA ALA A 62 6.03 8.85 -0.21
C ALA A 62 6.76 7.95 0.81
N HIS A 63 6.05 7.01 1.44
CA HIS A 63 6.67 6.06 2.36
C HIS A 63 7.74 5.21 1.66
N TRP A 64 7.42 4.69 0.48
CA TRP A 64 8.36 3.90 -0.31
C TRP A 64 9.60 4.68 -0.74
N ALA A 65 9.42 5.94 -1.16
CA ALA A 65 10.54 6.81 -1.52
C ALA A 65 11.53 6.99 -0.36
N ILE A 66 11.04 7.09 0.87
CA ILE A 66 11.88 7.14 2.08
C ILE A 66 12.64 5.83 2.26
N GLU A 67 11.95 4.69 2.21
CA GLU A 67 12.58 3.36 2.36
C GLU A 67 13.71 3.11 1.34
N ASN A 68 13.60 3.69 0.15
CA ASN A 68 14.52 3.47 -0.96
C ASN A 68 15.47 4.66 -1.20
N SER A 69 15.45 5.67 -0.33
CA SER A 69 16.29 6.87 -0.45
C SER A 69 16.15 7.58 -1.82
N LEU A 70 14.91 7.73 -2.29
CA LEU A 70 14.56 8.30 -3.60
C LEU A 70 14.15 9.80 -3.53
N PHE A 71 14.56 10.52 -2.49
CA PHE A 71 14.28 11.94 -2.27
C PHE A 71 15.38 12.86 -2.80
#